data_AF-A0A8S9UFP3-F1
#
_entry.id   AF-A0A8S9UFP3-F1
#
_cell.length_a   1.000
_cell.length_b   1.000
_cell.length_c   1.000
_cell.angle_alpha   90.00
_cell.angle_beta   90.00
_cell.angle_gamma   90.00
#
_symmetry.space_group_name_H-M   'P 1'
#
loop_
_entity.id
_entity.type
_entity.pdbx_description
1 polymer ?
#
loop_
_entity_poly.entity_id
_entity_poly.type
_entity_poly.pdbx_seq_one_letter_code
_entity_poly.pdbx_strand_id
1 'polypeptide(L)'
;MTAMIAVGLRQRVVAFEAPLQERRALRALNRAASTTALLPTPTQATRVAYGSVAIVDPEVFQFVSFLLSLEGSASYPDEMRQLLALLAALSSKQTIQPSTLNAFNQWEDAEARYAVTETVGSWRAVVLVTYRPRQLLPLYMASARRAVRFVNAVVALVTANAYISTLGGGHFLCRHLSQSTLLAKLQIGISMGLKDPVLESKCRVNLMYNALQLGKLKRARRILKCEEVVAEQLDSTELRNVCHAASVYLDKMDRLHQEQVLFHRKNGRPATLHDNFYRQRIVRMTK
;
A
#
# COMPACT_ATOMS: atom_id res chain seq x y z
N MET A 1 -3.52 41.23 -29.67
CA MET A 1 -3.28 39.88 -29.11
C MET A 1 -4.45 39.54 -28.21
N THR A 2 -4.99 38.34 -28.33
CA THR A 2 -6.16 37.87 -27.57
C THR A 2 -5.69 36.99 -26.41
N ALA A 3 -6.12 37.34 -25.20
CA ALA A 3 -6.01 36.52 -24.01
C ALA A 3 -7.30 35.72 -23.83
N MET A 4 -7.21 34.59 -23.13
CA MET A 4 -8.34 33.68 -22.97
C MET A 4 -8.46 33.19 -21.54
N ILE A 5 -9.67 33.24 -21.00
CA ILE A 5 -10.02 32.65 -19.72
C ILE A 5 -10.94 31.47 -19.99
N ALA A 6 -10.54 30.28 -19.55
CA ALA A 6 -11.36 29.08 -19.59
C ALA A 6 -11.64 28.60 -18.18
N VAL A 7 -12.92 28.55 -17.81
CA VAL A 7 -13.38 28.03 -16.53
C VAL A 7 -14.16 26.74 -16.76
N GLY A 8 -13.79 25.67 -16.06
CA GLY A 8 -14.53 24.41 -16.04
C GLY A 8 -15.08 24.14 -14.65
N LEU A 9 -16.40 24.05 -14.50
CA LEU A 9 -17.06 23.63 -13.26
C LEU A 9 -17.42 22.15 -13.36
N ARG A 10 -16.87 21.32 -12.48
CA ARG A 10 -17.20 19.89 -12.47
C ARG A 10 -18.60 19.64 -11.95
N GLN A 11 -19.37 18.83 -12.67
CA GLN A 11 -20.75 18.50 -12.29
C GLN A 11 -20.81 17.47 -11.16
N ARG A 12 -19.82 16.57 -11.08
CA ARG A 12 -19.75 15.56 -10.02
C ARG A 12 -19.11 16.14 -8.77
N VAL A 13 -19.63 15.77 -7.60
CA VAL A 13 -19.00 16.08 -6.32
C VAL A 13 -17.63 15.41 -6.25
N VAL A 14 -16.57 16.21 -6.26
CA VAL A 14 -15.19 15.71 -6.18
C VAL A 14 -14.71 15.85 -4.75
N ALA A 15 -15.31 15.11 -3.83
CA ALA A 15 -14.93 15.15 -2.43
C ALA A 15 -13.44 14.83 -2.24
N PHE A 16 -12.88 13.93 -3.07
CA PHE A 16 -11.49 13.49 -3.02
C PHE A 16 -10.95 13.15 -4.41
N GLU A 17 -10.19 14.06 -5.03
CA GLU A 17 -9.37 13.74 -6.20
C GLU A 17 -7.89 13.70 -5.85
N ALA A 18 -7.16 12.74 -6.41
CA ALA A 18 -5.71 12.76 -6.32
C ALA A 18 -5.17 13.97 -7.12
N PRO A 19 -4.09 14.65 -6.68
CA PRO A 19 -3.50 15.78 -7.40
C PRO A 19 -3.16 15.48 -8.87
N LEU A 20 -2.87 14.21 -9.19
CA LEU A 20 -2.63 13.76 -10.56
C LEU A 20 -3.89 13.76 -11.43
N GLN A 21 -5.05 13.42 -10.87
CA GLN A 21 -6.33 13.46 -11.59
C GLN A 21 -6.78 14.90 -11.81
N GLU A 22 -6.59 15.77 -10.83
CA GLU A 22 -6.85 17.22 -10.95
C GLU A 22 -6.00 17.87 -12.05
N ARG A 23 -4.70 17.50 -12.15
CA ARG A 23 -3.85 17.94 -13.27
C ARG A 23 -4.31 17.40 -14.62
N ARG A 24 -4.82 16.16 -14.68
CA ARG A 24 -5.38 15.59 -15.91
C ARG A 24 -6.64 16.33 -16.33
N ALA A 25 -7.50 16.66 -15.38
CA ALA A 25 -8.72 17.44 -15.58
C ALA A 25 -8.42 18.84 -16.16
N LEU A 26 -7.46 19.56 -15.57
CA LEU A 26 -7.02 20.86 -16.07
C LEU A 26 -6.48 20.80 -17.50
N ARG A 27 -5.74 19.74 -17.84
CA ARG A 27 -5.26 19.52 -19.21
C ARG A 27 -6.40 19.18 -20.17
N ALA A 28 -7.39 18.40 -19.75
CA ALA A 28 -8.57 18.09 -20.54
C ALA A 28 -9.40 19.35 -20.82
N LEU A 29 -9.65 20.16 -19.79
CA LEU A 29 -10.28 21.48 -19.88
C LEU A 29 -9.55 22.39 -20.88
N ASN A 30 -8.22 22.46 -20.78
CA ASN A 30 -7.42 23.26 -21.70
C ASN A 30 -7.54 22.80 -23.16
N ARG A 31 -7.61 21.48 -23.39
CA ARG A 31 -7.81 20.91 -24.73
C ARG A 31 -9.21 21.23 -25.25
N ALA A 32 -10.25 20.98 -24.45
CA ALA A 32 -11.64 21.27 -24.81
C ALA A 32 -11.85 22.74 -25.17
N ALA A 33 -11.30 23.66 -24.36
CA ALA A 33 -11.35 25.08 -24.65
C ALA A 33 -10.57 25.48 -25.91
N SER A 34 -9.58 24.70 -26.35
CA SER A 34 -8.86 24.96 -27.60
C SER A 34 -9.57 24.40 -28.83
N THR A 35 -10.43 23.39 -28.66
CA THR A 35 -11.15 22.71 -29.76
C THR A 35 -12.51 23.33 -30.05
N THR A 36 -13.24 23.75 -29.02
CA THR A 36 -14.62 24.27 -29.15
C THR A 36 -14.63 25.76 -29.48
N ALA A 37 -13.58 26.48 -29.08
CA ALA A 37 -13.38 27.84 -29.46
C ALA A 37 -12.97 27.84 -30.95
N LEU A 38 -13.92 28.09 -31.86
CA LEU A 38 -13.73 28.34 -33.31
C LEU A 38 -12.90 29.61 -33.58
N LEU A 39 -11.84 29.80 -32.81
CA LEU A 39 -11.00 30.97 -32.77
C LEU A 39 -9.76 30.74 -33.61
N PRO A 40 -9.26 31.79 -34.30
CA PRO A 40 -8.10 31.67 -35.14
C PRO A 40 -6.93 31.20 -34.27
N THR A 41 -6.18 30.25 -34.82
CA THR A 41 -4.95 29.68 -34.23
C THR A 41 -4.25 30.70 -33.33
N PRO A 42 -4.19 30.47 -32.00
CA PRO A 42 -3.68 31.48 -31.10
C PRO A 42 -2.21 31.74 -31.46
N THR A 43 -1.90 32.95 -31.89
CA THR A 43 -0.53 33.49 -31.83
C THR A 43 0.02 33.16 -30.45
N GLN A 44 1.12 32.40 -30.41
CA GLN A 44 1.70 31.79 -29.21
C GLN A 44 1.45 32.60 -27.93
N ALA A 45 0.54 32.12 -27.08
CA ALA A 45 0.32 32.75 -25.78
C ALA A 45 1.62 32.69 -24.98
N THR A 46 2.13 33.85 -24.60
CA THR A 46 3.41 33.98 -23.88
C THR A 46 3.40 33.33 -22.49
N ARG A 47 2.21 33.12 -21.89
CA ARG A 47 2.08 32.54 -20.54
C ARG A 47 0.74 31.82 -20.36
N VAL A 48 0.77 30.61 -19.82
CA VAL A 48 -0.42 29.83 -19.42
C VAL A 48 -0.43 29.64 -17.91
N ALA A 49 -1.47 30.13 -17.24
CA ALA A 49 -1.74 29.94 -15.82
C ALA A 49 -2.78 28.83 -15.65
N TYR A 50 -2.51 27.91 -14.72
CA TYR A 50 -3.46 26.87 -14.31
C TYR A 50 -3.84 27.12 -12.86
N GLY A 51 -5.15 27.19 -12.60
CA GLY A 51 -5.70 27.35 -11.25
C GLY A 51 -6.73 26.28 -10.95
N SER A 52 -6.84 25.91 -9.69
CA SER A 52 -7.93 25.09 -9.19
C SER A 52 -8.55 25.74 -7.97
N VAL A 53 -9.87 25.83 -7.95
CA VAL A 53 -10.66 26.44 -6.89
C VAL A 53 -11.60 25.38 -6.33
N ALA A 54 -11.49 25.14 -5.02
CA ALA A 54 -12.35 24.21 -4.30
C ALA A 54 -13.37 24.99 -3.47
N ILE A 55 -14.65 24.82 -3.80
CA ILE A 55 -15.77 25.41 -3.05
C ILE A 55 -16.21 24.41 -1.99
N VAL A 56 -16.25 24.86 -0.75
CA VAL A 56 -16.64 24.04 0.41
C VAL A 56 -18.15 24.09 0.67
N ASP A 57 -18.73 25.25 0.44
CA ASP A 57 -20.11 25.55 0.80
C ASP A 57 -21.08 25.13 -0.34
N PRO A 58 -22.16 24.39 -0.02
CA PRO A 58 -23.12 23.92 -1.02
C PRO A 58 -23.87 25.05 -1.71
N GLU A 59 -24.26 26.10 -0.97
CA GLU A 59 -25.05 27.21 -1.50
C GLU A 59 -24.19 28.05 -2.45
N VAL A 60 -22.93 28.31 -2.07
CA VAL A 60 -21.97 28.98 -2.94
C VAL A 60 -21.69 28.15 -4.21
N PHE A 61 -21.57 26.83 -4.09
CA PHE A 61 -21.37 25.97 -5.26
C PHE A 61 -22.58 25.99 -6.21
N GLN A 62 -23.80 25.93 -5.67
CA GLN A 62 -25.03 26.03 -6.46
C GLN A 62 -25.13 27.38 -7.15
N PHE A 63 -24.81 28.47 -6.44
CA PHE A 63 -24.82 29.82 -7.01
C PHE A 63 -23.79 29.98 -8.13
N VAL A 64 -22.55 29.52 -7.93
CA VAL A 64 -21.51 29.53 -8.97
C VAL A 64 -21.90 28.65 -10.16
N SER A 65 -22.51 27.48 -9.91
CA SER A 65 -23.01 26.59 -10.95
C SER A 65 -24.16 27.21 -11.75
N PHE A 66 -25.02 27.99 -11.11
CA PHE A 66 -26.09 28.74 -11.74
C PHE A 66 -25.54 29.90 -12.59
N LEU A 67 -24.64 30.72 -12.06
CA LEU A 67 -24.03 31.83 -12.82
C LEU A 67 -23.26 31.36 -14.07
N LEU A 68 -22.70 30.14 -14.03
CA LEU A 68 -22.01 29.52 -15.17
C LEU A 68 -22.94 28.74 -16.12
N SER A 69 -24.24 28.69 -15.84
CA SER A 69 -25.23 28.09 -16.74
C SER A 69 -25.72 29.11 -17.78
N LEU A 70 -26.34 28.60 -18.85
CA LEU A 70 -26.96 29.44 -19.88
C LEU A 70 -28.05 30.36 -19.30
N GLU A 71 -28.82 29.87 -18.32
CA GLU A 71 -29.90 30.63 -17.67
C GLU A 71 -29.37 31.73 -16.76
N GLY A 72 -28.36 31.42 -15.92
CA GLY A 72 -27.79 32.39 -14.99
C GLY A 72 -26.98 33.45 -15.69
N SER A 73 -26.24 33.09 -16.74
CA SER A 73 -25.48 34.07 -17.53
C SER A 73 -26.35 35.03 -18.35
N ALA A 74 -27.52 34.57 -18.82
CA ALA A 74 -28.50 35.43 -19.47
C ALA A 74 -29.19 36.39 -18.48
N SER A 75 -29.43 35.92 -17.25
CA SER A 75 -30.14 36.67 -16.21
C SER A 75 -29.22 37.67 -15.47
N TYR A 76 -27.95 37.32 -15.27
CA TYR A 76 -26.97 38.06 -14.45
C TYR A 76 -25.60 38.14 -15.15
N PRO A 77 -25.50 38.85 -16.28
CA PRO A 77 -24.28 38.88 -17.09
C PRO A 77 -23.11 39.62 -16.40
N ASP A 78 -23.40 40.62 -15.57
CA ASP A 78 -22.36 41.42 -14.90
C ASP A 78 -21.74 40.67 -13.72
N GLU A 79 -22.56 39.93 -12.96
CA GLU A 79 -22.12 39.04 -11.90
C GLU A 79 -21.29 37.89 -12.45
N MET A 80 -21.67 37.34 -13.62
CA MET A 80 -20.89 36.33 -14.32
C MET A 80 -19.50 36.87 -14.73
N ARG A 81 -19.43 38.09 -15.27
CA ARG A 81 -18.15 38.75 -15.62
C ARG A 81 -17.25 38.92 -14.40
N GLN A 82 -17.82 39.39 -13.29
CA GLN A 82 -17.09 39.55 -12.03
C GLN A 82 -16.56 38.21 -11.50
N LEU A 83 -17.36 37.16 -11.56
CA LEU A 83 -16.97 35.81 -11.15
C LEU A 83 -15.79 35.28 -12.00
N LEU A 84 -15.85 35.40 -13.32
CA LEU A 84 -14.77 34.96 -14.21
C LEU A 84 -13.47 35.75 -13.98
N ALA A 85 -13.57 37.08 -13.80
CA ALA A 85 -12.44 37.92 -13.46
C ALA A 85 -11.81 37.53 -12.12
N LEU A 86 -12.62 37.24 -11.10
CA LEU A 86 -12.16 36.80 -9.78
C LEU A 86 -11.44 35.45 -9.86
N LEU A 87 -12.02 34.46 -10.55
CA LEU A 87 -11.41 33.13 -10.73
C LEU A 87 -10.10 33.21 -11.52
N ALA A 88 -10.04 34.06 -12.55
CA ALA A 88 -8.83 34.28 -13.31
C ALA A 88 -7.75 35.03 -12.49
N ALA A 89 -8.13 35.99 -11.65
CA ALA A 89 -7.21 36.69 -10.75
C ALA A 89 -6.61 35.74 -9.71
N LEU A 90 -7.41 34.84 -9.13
CA LEU A 90 -6.93 33.82 -8.19
C LEU A 90 -5.88 32.87 -8.79
N SER A 91 -5.97 32.60 -10.09
CA SER A 91 -5.06 31.66 -10.78
C SER A 91 -3.82 32.33 -11.40
N SER A 92 -3.97 33.54 -11.91
CA SER A 92 -2.89 34.29 -12.60
C SER A 92 -2.12 35.25 -11.70
N LYS A 93 -2.66 35.60 -10.51
CA LYS A 93 -2.20 36.68 -9.63
C LYS A 93 -2.17 38.06 -10.31
N GLN A 94 -2.92 38.24 -11.40
CA GLN A 94 -3.07 39.51 -12.10
C GLN A 94 -4.48 40.06 -11.89
N THR A 95 -4.58 41.36 -11.65
CA THR A 95 -5.86 42.07 -11.54
C THR A 95 -6.46 42.24 -12.93
N ILE A 96 -7.58 41.58 -13.19
CA ILE A 96 -8.29 41.65 -14.48
C ILE A 96 -9.53 42.51 -14.28
N GLN A 97 -9.69 43.57 -15.08
CA GLN A 97 -10.91 44.38 -15.04
C GLN A 97 -12.06 43.67 -15.75
N PRO A 98 -13.23 43.52 -15.12
CA PRO A 98 -14.35 42.75 -15.67
C PRO A 98 -14.98 43.38 -16.93
N SER A 99 -14.78 44.69 -17.13
CA SER A 99 -15.22 45.45 -18.32
C SER A 99 -14.52 45.06 -19.62
N THR A 100 -13.45 44.27 -19.56
CA THR A 100 -12.64 43.86 -20.72
C THR A 100 -13.01 42.49 -21.29
N LEU A 101 -14.04 41.83 -20.73
CA LEU A 101 -14.49 40.49 -21.10
C LEU A 101 -15.50 40.57 -22.25
N ASN A 102 -15.13 39.98 -23.39
CA ASN A 102 -15.99 39.90 -24.58
C ASN A 102 -16.99 38.72 -24.46
N ALA A 103 -17.72 38.46 -25.56
CA ALA A 103 -18.71 37.38 -25.71
C ALA A 103 -18.28 36.05 -25.06
N PHE A 104 -19.26 35.37 -24.46
CA PHE A 104 -19.05 34.13 -23.71
C PHE A 104 -19.48 32.93 -24.54
N ASN A 105 -18.60 31.93 -24.64
CA ASN A 105 -18.94 30.62 -25.18
C ASN A 105 -19.11 29.64 -24.03
N GLN A 106 -20.30 29.05 -23.93
CA GLN A 106 -20.64 28.09 -22.89
C GLN A 106 -21.09 26.77 -23.51
N TRP A 107 -20.71 25.68 -22.87
CA TRP A 107 -21.21 24.35 -23.21
C TRP A 107 -21.10 23.43 -22.00
N GLU A 108 -21.85 22.32 -22.03
CA GLU A 108 -21.85 21.32 -20.97
C GLU A 108 -21.55 19.95 -21.56
N ASP A 109 -20.73 19.15 -20.86
CA ASP A 109 -20.57 17.72 -21.12
C ASP A 109 -20.94 16.90 -19.87
N ALA A 110 -20.76 15.58 -19.93
CA ALA A 110 -21.07 14.67 -18.82
C ALA A 110 -20.13 14.81 -17.60
N GLU A 111 -19.02 15.54 -17.73
CA GLU A 111 -18.00 15.70 -16.68
C GLU A 111 -17.99 17.11 -16.07
N ALA A 112 -18.20 18.15 -16.88
CA ALA A 112 -18.10 19.54 -16.49
C ALA A 112 -18.93 20.51 -17.37
N ARG A 113 -19.21 21.68 -16.80
CA ARG A 113 -19.71 22.86 -17.50
C ARG A 113 -18.54 23.78 -17.81
N TYR A 114 -18.53 24.36 -19.00
CA TYR A 114 -17.43 25.18 -19.48
C TYR A 114 -17.92 26.58 -19.81
N ALA A 115 -17.15 27.57 -19.40
CA ALA A 115 -17.32 28.96 -19.80
C ALA A 115 -15.97 29.50 -20.28
N VAL A 116 -15.95 30.01 -21.52
CA VAL A 116 -14.77 30.61 -22.13
C VAL A 116 -15.08 32.03 -22.57
N THR A 117 -14.15 32.94 -22.29
CA THR A 117 -14.22 34.34 -22.69
C THR A 117 -12.86 34.83 -23.15
N GLU A 118 -12.89 35.79 -24.07
CA GLU A 118 -11.72 36.47 -24.60
C GLU A 118 -11.52 37.82 -23.93
N THR A 119 -10.26 38.15 -23.71
CA THR A 119 -9.82 39.44 -23.17
C THR A 119 -8.65 40.00 -23.96
N VAL A 120 -8.30 41.25 -23.72
CA VAL A 120 -7.12 41.88 -24.33
C VAL A 120 -5.85 41.41 -23.61
N GLY A 121 -4.91 40.79 -24.33
CA GLY A 121 -3.61 40.38 -23.77
C GLY A 121 -2.94 39.20 -24.49
N SER A 122 -1.84 38.70 -23.94
CA SER A 122 -1.06 37.56 -24.48
C SER A 122 -0.91 36.41 -23.47
N TRP A 123 -1.95 36.15 -22.66
CA TRP A 123 -1.95 35.17 -21.58
C TRP A 123 -3.21 34.29 -21.61
N ARG A 124 -3.12 33.12 -20.99
CA ARG A 124 -4.22 32.16 -20.90
C ARG A 124 -4.39 31.70 -19.46
N ALA A 125 -5.59 31.83 -18.88
CA ALA A 125 -5.90 31.22 -17.59
C ALA A 125 -6.88 30.07 -17.77
N VAL A 126 -6.55 28.94 -17.15
CA VAL A 126 -7.39 27.74 -17.13
C VAL A 126 -7.72 27.44 -15.68
N VAL A 127 -8.98 27.59 -15.30
CA VAL A 127 -9.45 27.43 -13.92
C VAL A 127 -10.43 26.28 -13.82
N LEU A 128 -10.14 25.32 -12.94
CA LEU A 128 -11.07 24.25 -12.59
C LEU A 128 -11.77 24.58 -11.28
N VAL A 129 -13.10 24.54 -11.26
CA VAL A 129 -13.92 24.73 -10.06
C VAL A 129 -14.50 23.38 -9.64
N THR A 130 -14.31 23.01 -8.36
CA THR A 130 -14.77 21.73 -7.80
C THR A 130 -15.50 21.91 -6.48
N TYR A 131 -16.54 21.11 -6.24
CA TYR A 131 -17.22 21.05 -4.95
C TYR A 131 -16.54 20.04 -4.01
N ARG A 132 -16.07 20.50 -2.84
CA ARG A 132 -15.37 19.73 -1.80
C ARG A 132 -15.99 19.96 -0.42
N PRO A 133 -17.12 19.31 -0.08
CA PRO A 133 -17.77 19.50 1.20
C PRO A 133 -16.90 18.98 2.36
N ARG A 134 -16.79 19.78 3.43
CA ARG A 134 -16.07 19.39 4.67
C ARG A 134 -16.80 18.30 5.46
N GLN A 135 -18.13 18.21 5.32
CA GLN A 135 -18.99 17.36 6.15
C GLN A 135 -19.13 15.92 5.65
N LEU A 136 -18.54 15.56 4.50
CA LEU A 136 -18.80 14.25 3.90
C LEU A 136 -18.19 13.06 4.63
N LEU A 137 -17.35 13.21 5.67
CA LEU A 137 -17.00 12.15 6.64
C LEU A 137 -16.09 12.67 7.78
N PRO A 138 -16.34 12.35 9.07
CA PRO A 138 -15.41 12.61 10.18
C PRO A 138 -14.16 11.71 10.18
N LEU A 139 -14.04 10.79 9.23
CA LEU A 139 -12.88 9.90 9.09
C LEU A 139 -12.09 10.27 7.83
N TYR A 140 -10.85 10.70 8.03
CA TYR A 140 -9.88 10.94 6.96
C TYR A 140 -9.74 9.68 6.09
N MET A 141 -10.37 9.62 4.92
CA MET A 141 -10.44 8.41 4.08
C MET A 141 -9.07 7.85 3.66
N ALA A 142 -8.01 8.65 3.72
CA ALA A 142 -6.64 8.16 3.56
C ALA A 142 -6.14 7.36 4.76
N SER A 143 -6.56 7.65 6.00
CA SER A 143 -6.29 6.76 7.15
C SER A 143 -7.10 5.47 7.04
N ALA A 144 -8.37 5.55 6.63
CA ALA A 144 -9.20 4.36 6.41
C ALA A 144 -8.56 3.42 5.36
N ARG A 145 -8.12 3.95 4.22
CA ARG A 145 -7.41 3.16 3.20
C ARG A 145 -6.09 2.58 3.70
N ARG A 146 -5.33 3.32 4.52
CA ARG A 146 -4.09 2.81 5.15
C ARG A 146 -4.40 1.68 6.13
N ALA A 147 -5.45 1.81 6.93
CA ALA A 147 -5.90 0.78 7.86
C ALA A 147 -6.32 -0.50 7.13
N VAL A 148 -7.14 -0.40 6.08
CA VAL A 148 -7.54 -1.56 5.26
C VAL A 148 -6.33 -2.25 4.62
N ARG A 149 -5.37 -1.48 4.08
CA ARG A 149 -4.12 -2.05 3.53
C ARG A 149 -3.30 -2.78 4.59
N PHE A 150 -3.21 -2.20 5.79
CA PHE A 150 -2.52 -2.82 6.92
C PHE A 150 -3.18 -4.14 7.33
N VAL A 151 -4.51 -4.16 7.49
CA VAL A 151 -5.25 -5.39 7.82
C VAL A 151 -5.03 -6.47 6.75
N ASN A 152 -5.13 -6.11 5.47
CA ASN A 152 -4.88 -7.06 4.38
C ASN A 152 -3.44 -7.60 4.38
N ALA A 153 -2.45 -6.76 4.74
CA ALA A 153 -1.07 -7.21 4.88
C ALA A 153 -0.89 -8.20 6.04
N VAL A 154 -1.55 -7.95 7.18
CA VAL A 154 -1.55 -8.88 8.32
C VAL A 154 -2.18 -10.22 7.94
N VAL A 155 -3.34 -10.20 7.27
CA VAL A 155 -3.99 -11.42 6.78
C VAL A 155 -3.08 -12.18 5.82
N ALA A 156 -2.45 -11.50 4.87
CA ALA A 156 -1.52 -12.12 3.93
C ALA A 156 -0.32 -12.78 4.65
N LEU A 157 0.22 -12.16 5.70
CA LEU A 157 1.30 -12.74 6.51
C LEU A 157 0.85 -13.99 7.26
N VAL A 158 -0.34 -13.98 7.87
CA VAL A 158 -0.91 -15.16 8.55
C VAL A 158 -1.12 -16.31 7.56
N THR A 159 -1.69 -16.02 6.39
CA THR A 159 -1.89 -17.00 5.33
C THR A 159 -0.56 -17.56 4.83
N ALA A 160 0.44 -16.70 4.58
CA ALA A 160 1.78 -17.13 4.18
C ALA A 160 2.43 -18.04 5.23
N ASN A 161 2.28 -17.70 6.53
CA ASN A 161 2.79 -18.53 7.62
C ASN A 161 2.17 -19.92 7.60
N ALA A 162 0.84 -20.03 7.40
CA ALA A 162 0.15 -21.31 7.33
C ALA A 162 0.66 -22.17 6.16
N TYR A 163 0.81 -21.61 4.96
CA TYR A 163 1.35 -22.33 3.80
C TYR A 163 2.79 -22.81 4.05
N ILE A 164 3.65 -21.93 4.56
CA ILE A 164 5.05 -22.28 4.85
C ILE A 164 5.13 -23.33 5.96
N SER A 165 4.21 -23.31 6.93
CA SER A 165 4.15 -24.33 7.99
C SER A 165 3.84 -25.71 7.43
N THR A 166 2.81 -25.80 6.59
CA THR A 166 2.39 -27.06 5.95
C THR A 166 3.49 -27.60 5.03
N LEU A 167 4.09 -26.75 4.19
CA LEU A 167 5.20 -27.14 3.32
C LEU A 167 6.46 -27.50 4.10
N GLY A 168 6.79 -26.73 5.14
CA GLY A 168 7.96 -26.95 5.99
C GLY A 168 7.90 -28.27 6.74
N GLY A 169 6.72 -28.63 7.26
CA GLY A 169 6.44 -29.94 7.83
C GLY A 169 6.55 -31.06 6.80
N GLY A 170 6.00 -30.89 5.60
CA GLY A 170 6.15 -31.86 4.51
C GLY A 170 7.62 -32.11 4.13
N HIS A 171 8.39 -31.05 3.93
CA HIS A 171 9.83 -31.17 3.63
C HIS A 171 10.63 -31.77 4.77
N PHE A 172 10.26 -31.49 6.03
CA PHE A 172 10.86 -32.12 7.20
C PHE A 172 10.62 -33.64 7.20
N LEU A 173 9.38 -34.07 6.96
CA LEU A 173 9.01 -35.49 6.90
C LEU A 173 9.70 -36.21 5.73
N CYS A 174 9.78 -35.57 4.57
CA CYS A 174 10.50 -36.07 3.39
C CYS A 174 12.03 -35.92 3.48
N ARG A 175 12.58 -35.49 4.63
CA ARG A 175 14.03 -35.30 4.87
C ARG A 175 14.72 -34.31 3.93
N HIS A 176 13.98 -33.37 3.35
CA HIS A 176 14.55 -32.25 2.60
C HIS A 176 14.99 -31.15 3.58
N LEU A 177 16.04 -31.45 4.37
CA LEU A 177 16.44 -30.64 5.53
C LEU A 177 16.89 -29.23 5.17
N SER A 178 17.48 -29.04 3.99
CA SER A 178 17.84 -27.71 3.47
C SER A 178 16.60 -26.85 3.26
N GLN A 179 15.57 -27.40 2.60
CA GLN A 179 14.29 -26.74 2.34
C GLN A 179 13.52 -26.50 3.64
N SER A 180 13.42 -27.50 4.53
CA SER A 180 12.77 -27.34 5.83
C SER A 180 13.45 -26.26 6.68
N THR A 181 14.79 -26.22 6.69
CA THR A 181 15.54 -25.18 7.41
C THR A 181 15.29 -23.78 6.84
N LEU A 182 15.24 -23.65 5.51
CA LEU A 182 14.92 -22.38 4.84
C LEU A 182 13.51 -21.92 5.21
N LEU A 183 12.53 -22.80 5.11
CA LEU A 183 11.13 -22.49 5.42
C LEU A 183 10.97 -22.10 6.90
N ALA A 184 11.59 -22.81 7.83
CA ALA A 184 11.57 -22.44 9.25
C ALA A 184 12.17 -21.04 9.52
N LYS A 185 13.24 -20.67 8.82
CA LYS A 185 13.80 -19.30 8.90
C LYS A 185 12.85 -18.25 8.33
N LEU A 186 12.14 -18.55 7.25
CA LEU A 186 11.13 -17.65 6.69
C LEU A 186 9.95 -17.49 7.66
N GLN A 187 9.52 -18.55 8.34
CA GLN A 187 8.49 -18.43 9.38
C GLN A 187 8.91 -17.53 10.54
N ILE A 188 10.18 -17.59 10.96
CA ILE A 188 10.72 -16.65 11.96
C ILE A 188 10.61 -15.21 11.46
N GLY A 189 10.94 -14.94 10.20
CA GLY A 189 10.78 -13.61 9.61
C GLY A 189 9.32 -13.14 9.59
N ILE A 190 8.39 -14.05 9.30
CA ILE A 190 6.95 -13.75 9.30
C ILE A 190 6.43 -13.52 10.71
N SER A 191 6.84 -14.32 11.71
CA SER A 191 6.43 -14.13 13.10
C SER A 191 6.95 -12.82 13.67
N MET A 192 8.17 -12.40 13.31
CA MET A 192 8.69 -11.06 13.62
C MET A 192 7.82 -9.96 13.00
N GLY A 193 7.38 -10.13 11.75
CA GLY A 193 6.47 -9.21 11.07
C GLY A 193 5.08 -9.12 11.72
N LEU A 194 4.58 -10.24 12.25
CA LEU A 194 3.34 -10.33 13.02
C LEU A 194 3.49 -9.85 14.47
N LYS A 195 4.73 -9.65 14.95
CA LYS A 195 5.07 -9.37 16.35
C LYS A 195 4.53 -10.43 17.32
N ASP A 196 4.58 -11.70 16.91
CA ASP A 196 4.18 -12.84 17.73
C ASP A 196 5.43 -13.59 18.24
N PRO A 197 5.90 -13.30 19.48
CA PRO A 197 7.10 -13.92 20.03
C PRO A 197 6.91 -15.40 20.38
N VAL A 198 5.68 -15.84 20.64
CA VAL A 198 5.38 -17.24 20.94
C VAL A 198 5.53 -18.08 19.67
N LEU A 199 4.96 -17.60 18.56
CA LEU A 199 5.13 -18.24 17.26
C LEU A 199 6.60 -18.26 16.82
N GLU A 200 7.32 -17.15 17.03
CA GLU A 200 8.75 -17.05 16.72
C GLU A 200 9.57 -18.14 17.42
N SER A 201 9.33 -18.35 18.72
CA SER A 201 10.00 -19.37 19.51
C SER A 201 9.64 -20.78 19.03
N LYS A 202 8.36 -21.07 18.73
CA LYS A 202 7.96 -22.36 18.13
C LYS A 202 8.69 -22.63 16.82
N CYS A 203 8.87 -21.63 15.96
CA CYS A 203 9.63 -21.76 14.72
C CYS A 203 11.13 -22.02 14.96
N ARG A 204 11.72 -21.48 16.03
CA ARG A 204 13.09 -21.81 16.45
C ARG A 204 13.20 -23.26 16.97
N VAL A 205 12.19 -23.76 17.66
CA VAL A 205 12.12 -25.19 18.04
C VAL A 205 12.07 -26.08 16.77
N ASN A 206 11.40 -25.67 15.70
CA ASN A 206 11.48 -26.39 14.41
C ASN A 206 12.90 -26.40 13.81
N LEU A 207 13.68 -25.32 13.96
CA LEU A 207 15.10 -25.33 13.60
C LEU A 207 15.93 -26.29 14.46
N MET A 208 15.57 -26.44 15.73
CA MET A 208 16.19 -27.43 16.63
C MET A 208 15.92 -28.86 16.13
N TYR A 209 14.68 -29.19 15.77
CA TYR A 209 14.36 -30.50 15.20
C TYR A 209 15.12 -30.78 13.89
N ASN A 210 15.25 -29.78 13.02
CA ASN A 210 16.09 -29.86 11.82
C ASN A 210 17.57 -30.12 12.17
N ALA A 211 18.10 -29.47 13.21
CA ALA A 211 19.47 -29.71 13.68
C ALA A 211 19.66 -31.13 14.23
N LEU A 212 18.66 -31.68 14.92
CA LEU A 212 18.67 -33.07 15.40
C LEU A 212 18.72 -34.06 14.23
N GLN A 213 17.89 -33.88 13.20
CA GLN A 213 17.91 -34.75 12.00
C GLN A 213 19.23 -34.69 11.22
N LEU A 214 19.97 -33.57 11.32
CA LEU A 214 21.33 -33.43 10.79
C LEU A 214 22.42 -34.02 11.69
N GLY A 215 22.07 -34.58 12.85
CA GLY A 215 23.01 -35.11 13.85
C GLY A 215 23.76 -34.03 14.64
N LYS A 216 23.32 -32.76 14.58
CA LYS A 216 23.98 -31.63 15.25
C LYS A 216 23.43 -31.43 16.67
N LEU A 217 23.61 -32.44 17.52
CA LEU A 217 23.05 -32.51 18.88
C LEU A 217 23.45 -31.32 19.76
N LYS A 218 24.73 -30.91 19.72
CA LYS A 218 25.23 -29.73 20.45
C LYS A 218 24.50 -28.44 20.06
N ARG A 219 24.19 -28.27 18.78
CA ARG A 219 23.47 -27.09 18.27
C ARG A 219 22.01 -27.15 18.70
N ALA A 220 21.37 -28.30 18.59
CA ALA A 220 19.99 -28.50 19.01
C ALA A 220 19.80 -28.14 20.49
N ARG A 221 20.69 -28.64 21.36
CA ARG A 221 20.64 -28.35 22.81
C ARG A 221 20.81 -26.87 23.12
N ARG A 222 21.67 -26.15 22.39
CA ARG A 222 21.82 -24.70 22.57
C ARG A 222 20.55 -23.95 22.22
N ILE A 223 19.92 -24.29 21.08
CA ILE A 223 18.66 -23.65 20.67
C ILE A 223 17.59 -23.91 21.72
N LEU A 224 17.42 -25.17 22.15
CA LEU A 224 16.40 -25.52 23.13
C LEU A 224 16.56 -24.76 24.45
N LYS A 225 17.78 -24.68 25.00
CA LYS A 225 18.04 -23.91 26.23
C LYS A 225 17.69 -22.43 26.09
N CYS A 226 17.94 -21.82 24.94
CA CYS A 226 17.54 -20.44 24.69
C CYS A 226 16.01 -20.31 24.66
N GLU A 227 15.31 -21.23 24.00
CA GLU A 227 13.84 -21.19 23.92
C GLU A 227 13.16 -21.49 25.26
N GLU A 228 13.74 -22.34 26.12
CA GLU A 228 13.25 -22.58 27.49
C GLU A 228 13.26 -21.28 28.32
N VAL A 229 14.36 -20.51 28.25
CA VAL A 229 14.45 -19.19 28.90
C VAL A 229 13.43 -18.21 28.33
N VAL A 230 13.23 -18.22 27.00
CA VAL A 230 12.19 -17.37 26.36
C VAL A 230 10.79 -17.79 26.81
N ALA A 231 10.53 -19.09 26.99
CA ALA A 231 9.25 -19.60 27.47
C ALA A 231 8.94 -19.14 28.90
N GLU A 232 9.95 -19.10 29.77
CA GLU A 232 9.85 -18.54 31.12
C GLU A 232 9.58 -17.03 31.09
N GLN A 233 10.32 -16.29 30.24
CA GLN A 233 10.15 -14.84 30.10
C GLN A 233 8.76 -14.43 29.58
N LEU A 234 8.21 -15.22 28.66
CA LEU A 234 6.87 -14.98 28.09
C LEU A 234 5.73 -15.55 28.96
N ASP A 235 6.05 -16.25 30.04
CA ASP A 235 5.12 -17.00 30.91
C ASP A 235 4.13 -17.91 30.12
N SER A 236 4.54 -18.36 28.93
CA SER A 236 3.65 -19.14 28.05
C SER A 236 3.65 -20.61 28.45
N THR A 237 2.51 -21.12 28.90
CA THR A 237 2.32 -22.55 29.23
C THR A 237 2.46 -23.43 27.99
N GLU A 238 1.93 -22.97 26.86
CA GLU A 238 2.02 -23.69 25.59
C GLU A 238 3.48 -23.85 25.13
N LEU A 239 4.28 -22.79 25.20
CA LEU A 239 5.67 -22.85 24.78
C LEU A 239 6.51 -23.72 25.72
N ARG A 240 6.22 -23.71 27.03
CA ARG A 240 6.82 -24.63 28.00
C ARG A 240 6.53 -26.09 27.65
N ASN A 241 5.29 -26.41 27.26
CA ASN A 241 4.93 -27.77 26.83
C ASN A 241 5.68 -28.17 25.55
N VAL A 242 5.81 -27.25 24.59
CA VAL A 242 6.57 -27.48 23.34
C VAL A 242 8.05 -27.72 23.64
N CYS A 243 8.67 -26.91 24.51
CA CYS A 243 10.06 -27.08 24.91
C CYS A 243 10.27 -28.39 25.69
N HIS A 244 9.36 -28.74 26.58
CA HIS A 244 9.41 -30.01 27.31
C HIS A 244 9.37 -31.21 26.36
N ALA A 245 8.43 -31.22 25.40
CA ALA A 245 8.35 -32.27 24.39
C ALA A 245 9.64 -32.36 23.54
N ALA A 246 10.20 -31.21 23.16
CA ALA A 246 11.47 -31.11 22.46
C ALA A 246 12.64 -31.64 23.28
N SER A 247 12.67 -31.40 24.59
CA SER A 247 13.68 -31.88 25.54
C SER A 247 13.66 -33.41 25.65
N VAL A 248 12.47 -33.98 25.88
CA VAL A 248 12.28 -35.45 25.91
C VAL A 248 12.73 -36.09 24.59
N TYR A 249 12.41 -35.45 23.46
CA TYR A 249 12.82 -35.94 22.15
C TYR A 249 14.35 -35.86 21.96
N LEU A 250 14.99 -34.77 22.39
CA LEU A 250 16.43 -34.59 22.32
C LEU A 250 17.15 -35.64 23.17
N ASP A 251 16.70 -35.89 24.40
CA ASP A 251 17.27 -36.91 25.28
C ASP A 251 17.14 -38.32 24.70
N LYS A 252 15.98 -38.63 24.09
CA LYS A 252 15.79 -39.89 23.37
C LYS A 252 16.79 -40.02 22.22
N MET A 253 17.00 -38.97 21.44
CA MET A 253 17.96 -38.96 20.33
C MET A 253 19.41 -39.10 20.81
N ASP A 254 19.77 -38.44 21.91
CA ASP A 254 21.11 -38.53 22.49
C ASP A 254 21.40 -39.95 22.99
N ARG A 255 20.46 -40.60 23.70
CA ARG A 255 20.60 -42.00 24.16
C ARG A 255 20.81 -42.95 22.99
N LEU A 256 19.94 -42.87 21.98
CA LEU A 256 20.03 -43.69 20.78
C LEU A 256 21.35 -43.46 20.03
N HIS A 257 21.82 -42.20 19.98
CA HIS A 257 23.13 -41.86 19.42
C HIS A 257 24.28 -42.53 20.16
N GLN A 258 24.28 -42.51 21.49
CA GLN A 258 25.30 -43.18 22.29
C GLN A 258 25.27 -44.70 22.08
N GLU A 259 24.10 -45.32 22.09
CA GLU A 259 23.94 -46.77 21.87
C GLU A 259 24.52 -47.20 20.52
N GLN A 260 24.22 -46.44 19.45
CA GLN A 260 24.76 -46.76 18.13
C GLN A 260 26.26 -46.51 18.02
N VAL A 261 26.78 -45.43 18.62
CA VAL A 261 28.23 -45.19 18.66
C VAL A 261 28.94 -46.34 19.37
N LEU A 262 28.39 -46.84 20.49
CA LEU A 262 28.92 -47.99 21.21
C LEU A 262 28.86 -49.28 20.36
N PHE A 263 27.76 -49.52 19.66
CA PHE A 263 27.61 -50.67 18.76
C PHE A 263 28.63 -50.66 17.62
N HIS A 264 28.82 -49.52 16.96
CA HIS A 264 29.83 -49.38 15.90
C HIS A 264 31.26 -49.55 16.43
N ARG A 265 31.57 -48.98 17.61
CA ARG A 265 32.88 -49.12 18.26
C ARG A 265 33.20 -50.58 18.61
N LYS A 266 32.21 -51.35 19.07
CA LYS A 266 32.36 -52.78 19.38
C LYS A 266 32.54 -53.64 18.12
N ASN A 267 31.93 -53.27 17.00
CA ASN A 267 31.94 -54.06 15.78
C ASN A 267 33.07 -53.70 14.79
N GLY A 268 33.94 -52.74 15.12
CA GLY A 268 35.10 -52.35 14.29
C GLY A 268 34.76 -51.78 12.91
N ARG A 269 33.47 -51.53 12.62
CA ARG A 269 33.02 -50.99 11.32
C ARG A 269 33.09 -49.47 11.35
N PRO A 270 33.57 -48.80 10.28
CA PRO A 270 33.47 -47.36 10.16
C PRO A 270 31.98 -46.99 10.29
N ALA A 271 31.70 -45.94 11.06
CA ALA A 271 30.34 -45.48 11.33
C ALA A 271 29.70 -44.92 10.04
N THR A 272 29.19 -45.82 9.22
CA THR A 272 28.46 -45.52 7.98
C THR A 272 27.01 -45.21 8.33
N LEU A 273 26.57 -44.04 7.86
CA LEU A 273 25.21 -43.52 8.00
C LEU A 273 24.19 -44.55 7.50
N HIS A 274 23.43 -45.18 8.40
CA HIS A 274 22.32 -46.05 8.00
C HIS A 274 21.04 -45.21 7.91
N ASP A 275 20.73 -44.73 6.69
CA ASP A 275 19.55 -43.92 6.41
C ASP A 275 18.35 -44.84 6.21
N ASN A 276 17.74 -45.30 7.30
CA ASN A 276 16.50 -46.09 7.19
C ASN A 276 15.32 -45.12 7.10
N PHE A 277 14.55 -45.17 6.00
CA PHE A 277 13.42 -44.26 5.71
C PHE A 277 12.40 -44.21 6.85
N TYR A 278 12.28 -45.32 7.60
CA TYR A 278 11.36 -45.51 8.73
C TYR A 278 11.95 -45.25 10.13
N ARG A 279 13.28 -45.08 10.28
CA ARG A 279 13.91 -44.84 11.58
C ARG A 279 14.61 -43.48 11.64
N GLN A 280 14.55 -42.86 12.82
CA GLN A 280 15.24 -41.62 13.15
C GLN A 280 16.75 -41.78 12.89
N ARG A 281 17.36 -40.81 12.18
CA ARG A 281 18.79 -40.84 11.85
C ARG A 281 19.62 -40.88 13.12
N ILE A 282 20.54 -41.83 13.17
CA ILE A 282 21.52 -41.89 14.22
C ILE A 282 22.90 -42.17 13.58
N VAL A 283 23.86 -41.36 14.06
CA VAL A 283 25.29 -41.21 13.75
C VAL A 283 25.66 -40.59 12.39
N ARG A 284 26.28 -39.40 12.44
CA ARG A 284 27.29 -38.96 11.47
C ARG A 284 28.64 -38.89 12.18
N MET A 285 29.56 -39.76 11.81
CA MET A 285 30.96 -39.74 12.26
C MET A 285 31.83 -39.48 11.03
N THR A 286 32.53 -38.35 11.03
CA THR A 286 33.75 -38.13 10.27
C THR A 286 34.64 -37.25 11.15
N LYS A 287 35.83 -37.78 11.48
CA LYS A 287 36.90 -37.25 12.35
C LYS A 287 36.67 -35.88 12.99
#